data_AF-A0A3N7J1F7-F1
#
_entry.id   AF-A0A3N7J1F7-F1
#
_cell.length_a   1.000
_cell.length_b   1.000
_cell.length_c   1.000
_cell.angle_alpha   90.00
_cell.angle_beta   90.00
_cell.angle_gamma   90.00
#
_symmetry.space_group_name_H-M   'P 1'
#
loop_
_entity.id
_entity.type
_entity.pdbx_description
1 polymer ?
#
loop_
_entity_poly.entity_id
_entity_poly.type
_entity_poly.pdbx_seq_one_letter_code
_entity_poly.pdbx_strand_id
1 'polypeptide(L)'
;MYFPDLSRGARAPLLALCMICTALSAVAATDAPAKSGAKKTPLLTRDELRACMASHTKRQQERDSLVDVKSKLDAERADIQTSGQALKDQLAALDRTNAEMVAKYVEANNAREKRIDDFEKASNDFNARVEAATAADATYKKDCADRRFDEKDELAIKKGK
;
A
#
# COMPACT_ATOMS: atom_id res chain seq x y z
N MET A 1 -22.31 -30.70 -5.68
CA MET A 1 -20.86 -30.70 -5.92
C MET A 1 -20.18 -31.19 -4.65
N TYR A 2 -19.32 -32.18 -4.83
CA TYR A 2 -18.77 -33.08 -3.82
C TYR A 2 -17.60 -32.40 -3.08
N PHE A 3 -17.62 -32.37 -1.75
CA PHE A 3 -16.46 -32.03 -0.93
C PHE A 3 -15.85 -33.33 -0.40
N PRO A 4 -14.59 -33.66 -0.73
CA PRO A 4 -13.85 -34.63 0.06
C PRO A 4 -13.07 -33.92 1.17
N ASP A 5 -13.60 -34.12 2.37
CA ASP A 5 -12.90 -34.15 3.65
C ASP A 5 -11.86 -35.29 3.62
N LEU A 6 -10.59 -34.99 3.91
CA LEU A 6 -9.56 -36.00 4.16
C LEU A 6 -8.78 -35.61 5.41
N SER A 7 -9.29 -36.12 6.53
CA SER A 7 -8.57 -37.01 7.45
C SER A 7 -7.25 -36.47 8.03
N ARG A 8 -7.29 -36.00 9.28
CA ARG A 8 -6.82 -36.75 10.48
C ARG A 8 -5.57 -37.61 10.23
N GLY A 9 -4.44 -37.14 10.76
CA GLY A 9 -3.20 -37.91 10.86
C GLY A 9 -2.28 -37.39 11.97
N ALA A 10 -2.42 -38.01 13.16
CA ALA A 10 -1.45 -38.27 14.22
C ALA A 10 -0.45 -37.20 14.73
N ARG A 11 -0.53 -36.99 16.06
CA ARG A 11 0.49 -36.47 16.97
C ARG A 11 1.75 -37.36 16.99
N ALA A 12 2.94 -36.79 17.11
CA ALA A 12 3.85 -36.97 18.27
C ALA A 12 5.24 -36.27 18.05
N PRO A 13 5.84 -35.68 19.10
CA PRO A 13 7.16 -35.04 19.07
C PRO A 13 8.28 -36.00 19.51
N LEU A 14 9.52 -35.81 19.01
CA LEU A 14 10.70 -36.49 19.53
C LEU A 14 11.92 -35.56 19.52
N LEU A 15 12.39 -35.26 20.73
CA LEU A 15 13.71 -34.75 21.07
C LEU A 15 14.82 -35.66 20.53
N ALA A 16 15.88 -35.09 19.97
CA ALA A 16 17.19 -35.74 19.94
C ALA A 16 18.32 -34.70 19.91
N LEU A 17 18.89 -34.52 21.10
CA LEU A 17 20.20 -33.94 21.39
C LEU A 17 21.28 -34.81 20.72
N CYS A 18 22.20 -34.23 19.94
CA CYS A 18 23.48 -34.88 19.65
C CYS A 18 24.60 -33.83 19.67
N MET A 19 25.39 -33.93 20.73
CA MET A 19 26.61 -33.20 21.02
C MET A 19 27.77 -34.08 20.53
N ILE A 20 28.58 -33.63 19.56
CA ILE A 20 29.92 -34.18 19.30
C ILE A 20 30.92 -33.04 19.10
N CYS A 21 32.01 -33.16 19.86
CA CYS A 21 33.10 -32.22 20.07
C CYS A 21 34.15 -32.18 18.94
N THR A 22 34.75 -31.00 18.82
CA THR A 22 36.18 -30.68 18.56
C THR A 22 36.86 -31.15 17.27
N ALA A 23 37.16 -30.18 16.40
CA ALA A 23 38.49 -30.06 15.79
C ALA A 23 38.89 -28.58 15.72
N LEU A 24 39.92 -28.26 16.49
CA LEU A 24 40.65 -27.00 16.49
C LEU A 24 41.40 -26.88 15.16
N SER A 25 41.18 -25.79 14.42
CA SER A 25 42.12 -25.30 13.43
C SER A 25 42.10 -23.79 13.47
N ALA A 26 43.07 -23.26 14.23
CA ALA A 26 43.49 -21.89 14.11
C ALA A 26 44.10 -21.69 12.72
N VAL A 27 43.45 -20.87 11.89
CA VAL A 27 44.17 -19.97 11.00
C VAL A 27 43.56 -18.59 11.20
N ALA A 28 44.27 -17.79 11.99
CA ALA A 28 44.12 -16.35 11.96
C ALA A 28 44.63 -15.88 10.59
N ALA A 29 43.74 -15.79 9.61
CA ALA A 29 43.91 -14.90 8.48
C ALA A 29 43.05 -13.68 8.77
N THR A 30 43.72 -12.61 9.18
CA THR A 30 43.15 -11.27 9.22
C THR A 30 42.84 -10.82 7.80
N ASP A 31 41.73 -11.28 7.24
CA ASP A 31 41.05 -10.54 6.19
C ASP A 31 40.33 -9.39 6.87
N ALA A 32 41.10 -8.29 7.04
CA ALA A 32 40.52 -6.99 7.30
C ALA A 32 39.34 -6.81 6.32
N PRO A 33 38.16 -6.34 6.77
CA PRO A 33 37.10 -6.02 5.82
C PRO A 33 37.73 -5.06 4.84
N ALA A 34 37.82 -5.48 3.57
CA ALA A 34 38.27 -4.62 2.50
C ALA A 34 37.46 -3.34 2.65
N LYS A 35 38.13 -2.26 3.06
CA LYS A 35 37.58 -0.92 2.98
C LYS A 35 37.35 -0.73 1.49
N SER A 36 36.16 -1.12 1.04
CA SER A 36 35.62 -0.66 -0.22
C SER A 36 35.67 0.85 -0.09
N GLY A 37 36.66 1.45 -0.76
CA GLY A 37 36.71 2.87 -1.00
C GLY A 37 35.52 3.18 -1.88
N ALA A 38 34.31 3.16 -1.29
CA ALA A 38 33.12 3.69 -1.89
C ALA A 38 33.50 5.12 -2.24
N LYS A 39 33.62 5.40 -3.54
CA LYS A 39 33.77 6.76 -4.05
C LYS A 39 32.72 7.57 -3.31
N LYS A 40 33.18 8.49 -2.44
CA LYS A 40 32.26 9.28 -1.60
C LYS A 40 31.29 9.95 -2.56
N THR A 41 30.04 9.51 -2.56
CA THR A 41 28.98 10.17 -3.31
C THR A 41 29.02 11.64 -2.88
N PRO A 42 29.05 12.58 -3.84
CA PRO A 42 29.10 14.00 -3.52
C PRO A 42 28.01 14.38 -2.52
N LEU A 43 28.29 15.35 -1.65
CA LEU A 43 27.25 15.93 -0.82
C LEU A 43 26.17 16.54 -1.73
N LEU A 44 24.90 16.46 -1.30
CA LEU A 44 23.84 17.25 -1.92
C LEU A 44 24.21 18.72 -1.81
N THR A 45 24.10 19.43 -2.92
CA THR A 45 24.12 20.88 -2.91
C THR A 45 22.90 21.40 -2.15
N ARG A 46 22.98 22.64 -1.67
CA ARG A 46 21.86 23.30 -0.99
C ARG A 46 20.55 23.27 -1.79
N ASP A 47 20.63 23.45 -3.11
CA ASP A 47 19.44 23.45 -3.97
C ASP A 47 18.85 22.05 -4.13
N GLU A 48 19.70 21.02 -4.30
CA GLU A 48 19.26 19.62 -4.32
C GLU A 48 18.66 19.20 -2.96
N LEU A 49 19.26 19.63 -1.84
CA LEU A 49 18.73 19.38 -0.50
C LEU A 49 17.35 20.02 -0.32
N ARG A 50 17.16 21.27 -0.78
CA ARG A 50 15.87 21.94 -0.75
C ARG A 50 14.82 21.17 -1.55
N ALA A 51 15.18 20.70 -2.74
CA ALA A 51 14.31 19.87 -3.58
C ALA A 51 13.95 18.54 -2.90
N CYS A 52 14.93 17.87 -2.27
CA CYS A 52 14.70 16.63 -1.54
C CYS A 52 13.76 16.82 -0.33
N MET A 53 13.92 17.90 0.44
CA MET A 53 13.02 18.21 1.55
C MET A 53 11.59 18.50 1.06
N ALA A 54 11.44 19.28 -0.02
CA ALA A 54 10.14 19.54 -0.63
C ALA A 54 9.47 18.26 -1.15
N SER A 55 10.24 17.39 -1.81
CA SER A 55 9.79 16.08 -2.29
C SER A 55 9.34 15.18 -1.13
N HIS A 56 10.07 15.18 -0.01
CA HIS A 56 9.66 14.46 1.19
C HIS A 56 8.28 14.92 1.69
N THR A 57 8.10 16.23 1.88
CA THR A 57 6.81 16.80 2.32
C THR A 57 5.67 16.46 1.36
N LYS A 58 5.90 16.63 0.06
CA LYS A 58 4.88 16.32 -0.95
C LYS A 58 4.47 14.85 -0.93
N ARG A 59 5.42 13.92 -0.79
CA ARG A 59 5.10 12.48 -0.71
C ARG A 59 4.38 12.10 0.56
N GLN A 60 4.70 12.74 1.70
CA GLN A 60 3.93 12.56 2.94
C GLN A 60 2.47 12.97 2.72
N GLN A 61 2.25 14.17 2.19
CA GLN A 61 0.90 14.68 1.90
C GLN A 61 0.13 13.79 0.91
N GLU A 62 0.79 13.29 -0.14
CA GLU A 62 0.16 12.37 -1.09
C GLU A 62 -0.23 11.05 -0.43
N ARG A 63 0.62 10.48 0.43
CA ARG A 63 0.28 9.26 1.17
C ARG A 63 -0.90 9.46 2.11
N ASP A 64 -0.94 10.57 2.84
CA ASP A 64 -2.07 10.90 3.72
C ASP A 64 -3.37 11.04 2.91
N SER A 65 -3.29 11.69 1.74
CA SER A 65 -4.43 11.80 0.81
C SER A 65 -4.87 10.44 0.27
N LEU A 66 -3.95 9.54 -0.07
CA LEU A 66 -4.27 8.20 -0.54
C LEU A 66 -4.96 7.37 0.55
N VAL A 67 -4.55 7.50 1.81
CA VAL A 67 -5.24 6.84 2.94
C VAL A 67 -6.68 7.33 3.07
N ASP A 68 -6.91 8.64 2.99
CA ASP A 68 -8.26 9.23 3.04
C ASP A 68 -9.13 8.74 1.88
N VAL A 69 -8.62 8.80 0.64
CA VAL A 69 -9.37 8.32 -0.54
C VAL A 69 -9.67 6.83 -0.44
N LYS A 70 -8.71 6.02 0.02
CA LYS A 70 -8.95 4.59 0.23
C LYS A 70 -10.11 4.36 1.21
N SER A 71 -10.12 5.08 2.33
CA SER A 71 -11.19 4.93 3.33
C SER A 71 -12.58 5.27 2.77
N LYS A 72 -12.66 6.29 1.91
CA LYS A 72 -13.89 6.69 1.23
C LYS A 72 -14.35 5.65 0.21
N LEU A 73 -13.43 5.09 -0.57
CA LEU A 73 -13.74 3.99 -1.50
C LEU A 73 -14.22 2.74 -0.77
N ASP A 74 -13.60 2.40 0.37
CA ASP A 74 -14.03 1.25 1.17
C ASP A 74 -15.46 1.45 1.72
N ALA A 75 -15.80 2.66 2.18
CA ALA A 75 -17.14 3.00 2.62
C ALA A 75 -18.16 2.95 1.47
N GLU A 76 -17.85 3.57 0.32
CA GLU A 76 -18.73 3.56 -0.86
C GLU A 76 -18.99 2.14 -1.35
N ARG A 77 -17.97 1.28 -1.35
CA ARG A 77 -18.10 -0.13 -1.70
C ARG A 77 -19.07 -0.86 -0.76
N ALA A 78 -18.96 -0.63 0.55
CA ALA A 78 -19.85 -1.24 1.53
C ALA A 78 -21.31 -0.78 1.34
N ASP A 79 -21.52 0.50 1.02
CA ASP A 79 -22.84 1.06 0.76
C ASP A 79 -23.45 0.52 -0.55
N ILE A 80 -22.66 0.37 -1.62
CA ILE A 80 -23.09 -0.26 -2.88
C ILE A 80 -23.48 -1.74 -2.66
N GLN A 81 -22.75 -2.45 -1.80
CA GLN A 81 -23.09 -3.82 -1.43
C GLN A 81 -24.39 -3.90 -0.64
N THR A 82 -24.54 -3.02 0.36
CA THR A 82 -25.74 -2.95 1.20
C THR A 82 -26.98 -2.60 0.37
N SER A 83 -26.88 -1.58 -0.50
CA SER A 83 -27.98 -1.21 -1.41
C SER A 83 -28.30 -2.32 -2.42
N GLY A 84 -27.30 -3.08 -2.89
CA GLY A 84 -27.52 -4.25 -3.76
C GLY A 84 -28.31 -5.35 -3.06
N GLN A 85 -28.01 -5.62 -1.78
CA GLN A 85 -28.78 -6.58 -0.99
C GLN A 85 -30.21 -6.08 -0.74
N ALA A 86 -30.39 -4.81 -0.39
CA ALA A 86 -31.71 -4.21 -0.22
C ALA A 86 -32.56 -4.28 -1.51
N LEU A 87 -31.97 -3.98 -2.67
CA LEU A 87 -32.65 -4.10 -3.96
C LEU A 87 -33.03 -5.55 -4.29
N LYS A 88 -32.16 -6.51 -3.96
CA LYS A 88 -32.48 -7.94 -4.13
C LYS A 88 -33.69 -8.35 -3.28
N ASP A 89 -33.75 -7.89 -2.04
CA ASP A 89 -34.88 -8.18 -1.14
C ASP A 89 -36.16 -7.48 -1.62
N GLN A 90 -36.05 -6.23 -2.10
CA GLN A 90 -37.16 -5.51 -2.74
C GLN A 90 -37.69 -6.24 -3.97
N LEU A 91 -36.80 -6.75 -4.83
CA LEU A 91 -37.19 -7.49 -6.04
C LEU A 91 -37.94 -8.78 -5.70
N ALA A 92 -37.57 -9.46 -4.62
CA ALA A 92 -38.25 -10.68 -4.16
C ALA A 92 -39.68 -10.39 -3.66
N ALA A 93 -39.91 -9.22 -3.07
CA ALA A 93 -41.22 -8.78 -2.59
C ALA A 93 -42.02 -7.95 -3.62
N LEU A 94 -41.46 -7.72 -4.82
CA LEU A 94 -42.03 -6.80 -5.79
C LEU A 94 -43.29 -7.36 -6.45
N ASP A 95 -44.42 -6.67 -6.27
CA ASP A 95 -45.60 -6.88 -7.11
C ASP A 95 -45.38 -6.25 -8.49
N ARG A 96 -45.12 -7.10 -9.47
CA ARG A 96 -44.85 -6.70 -10.86
C ARG A 96 -46.08 -6.17 -11.61
N THR A 97 -47.28 -6.34 -11.06
CA THR A 97 -48.51 -5.79 -11.63
C THR A 97 -48.77 -4.36 -11.17
N ASN A 98 -48.10 -3.94 -10.09
CA ASN A 98 -48.16 -2.58 -9.58
C ASN A 98 -47.08 -1.70 -10.24
N ALA A 99 -47.52 -0.86 -11.18
CA ALA A 99 -46.63 0.02 -11.94
C ALA A 99 -45.81 0.99 -11.06
N GLU A 100 -46.37 1.47 -9.94
CA GLU A 100 -45.68 2.39 -9.03
C GLU A 100 -44.53 1.68 -8.30
N MET A 101 -44.76 0.44 -7.85
CA MET A 101 -43.72 -0.36 -7.18
C MET A 101 -42.58 -0.70 -8.13
N VAL A 102 -42.91 -1.06 -9.39
CA VAL A 102 -41.91 -1.31 -10.44
C VAL A 102 -41.10 -0.04 -10.73
N ALA A 103 -41.75 1.12 -10.86
CA ALA A 103 -41.08 2.38 -11.12
C ALA A 103 -40.07 2.74 -10.02
N LYS A 104 -40.46 2.60 -8.74
CA LYS A 104 -39.57 2.84 -7.59
C LYS A 104 -38.36 1.90 -7.57
N TYR A 105 -38.57 0.61 -7.89
CA TYR A 105 -37.48 -0.35 -8.00
C TYR A 105 -36.49 0.03 -9.11
N VAL A 106 -37.00 0.41 -10.29
CA VAL A 106 -36.17 0.82 -11.42
C VAL A 106 -35.36 2.08 -11.09
N GLU A 107 -35.98 3.07 -10.45
CA GLU A 107 -35.30 4.28 -10.01
C GLU A 107 -34.15 3.95 -9.04
N ALA A 108 -34.41 3.15 -8.01
CA ALA A 108 -33.40 2.77 -7.03
C ALA A 108 -32.27 1.93 -7.66
N ASN A 109 -32.61 1.05 -8.61
CA ASN A 109 -31.61 0.27 -9.34
C ASN A 109 -30.72 1.18 -10.21
N ASN A 110 -31.30 2.12 -10.95
CA ASN A 110 -30.54 3.07 -11.78
C ASN A 110 -29.64 3.97 -10.93
N ALA A 111 -30.11 4.40 -9.75
CA ALA A 111 -29.29 5.16 -8.81
C ALA A 111 -28.08 4.35 -8.32
N ARG A 112 -28.26 3.05 -8.08
CA ARG A 112 -27.14 2.16 -7.70
C ARG A 112 -26.16 1.94 -8.85
N GLU A 113 -26.64 1.72 -10.07
CA GLU A 113 -25.76 1.59 -11.25
C GLU A 113 -24.90 2.85 -11.44
N LYS A 114 -25.49 4.04 -11.30
CA LYS A 114 -24.72 5.29 -11.34
C LYS A 114 -23.60 5.34 -10.28
N ARG A 115 -23.88 4.86 -9.06
CA ARG A 115 -22.88 4.80 -8.00
C ARG A 115 -21.76 3.80 -8.31
N ILE A 116 -22.09 2.68 -8.96
CA ILE A 116 -21.09 1.72 -9.42
C ILE A 116 -20.17 2.37 -10.45
N ASP A 117 -20.72 3.06 -11.45
CA ASP A 117 -19.93 3.77 -12.47
C ASP A 117 -19.00 4.81 -11.83
N ASP A 118 -19.54 5.62 -10.91
CA ASP A 118 -18.78 6.64 -10.19
C ASP A 118 -17.67 5.99 -9.32
N PHE A 119 -17.96 4.86 -8.67
CA PHE A 119 -16.99 4.08 -7.88
C PHE A 119 -15.89 3.46 -8.74
N GLU A 120 -16.23 2.90 -9.91
CA GLU A 120 -15.24 2.32 -10.84
C GLU A 120 -14.28 3.39 -11.35
N LYS A 121 -14.83 4.56 -11.73
CA LYS A 121 -14.01 5.70 -12.13
C LYS A 121 -13.08 6.13 -10.99
N ALA A 122 -13.61 6.31 -9.78
CA ALA A 122 -12.81 6.73 -8.63
C ALA A 122 -11.74 5.70 -8.24
N SER A 123 -12.05 4.41 -8.38
CA SER A 123 -11.10 3.32 -8.14
C SER A 123 -9.96 3.31 -9.16
N ASN A 124 -10.26 3.56 -10.44
CA ASN A 124 -9.25 3.67 -11.49
C ASN A 124 -8.34 4.89 -11.25
N ASP A 125 -8.92 6.04 -10.92
CA ASP A 125 -8.17 7.25 -10.58
C ASP A 125 -7.28 7.01 -9.34
N PHE A 126 -7.78 6.31 -8.31
CA PHE A 126 -7.01 5.95 -7.14
C PHE A 126 -5.82 5.03 -7.48
N ASN A 127 -6.03 4.00 -8.30
CA ASN A 127 -4.97 3.09 -8.72
C ASN A 127 -3.86 3.82 -9.48
N ALA A 128 -4.22 4.71 -10.40
CA ALA A 128 -3.26 5.54 -11.12
C ALA A 128 -2.43 6.43 -10.18
N ARG A 129 -3.05 6.99 -9.13
CA ARG A 129 -2.34 7.78 -8.11
C ARG A 129 -1.41 6.93 -7.26
N VAL A 130 -1.80 5.70 -6.91
CA VAL A 130 -0.93 4.76 -6.17
C VAL A 130 0.31 4.40 -7.00
N GLU A 131 0.15 4.15 -8.30
CA GLU A 131 1.28 3.91 -9.21
C GLU A 131 2.21 5.12 -9.29
N ALA A 132 1.65 6.32 -9.46
CA ALA A 132 2.42 7.56 -9.49
C ALA A 132 3.17 7.81 -8.17
N ALA A 133 2.52 7.58 -7.02
CA ALA A 133 3.14 7.71 -5.71
C ALA A 133 4.28 6.68 -5.51
N THR A 134 4.10 5.46 -5.99
CA THR A 134 5.13 4.41 -5.96
C THR A 134 6.35 4.79 -6.80
N ALA A 135 6.12 5.32 -8.01
CA ALA A 135 7.20 5.85 -8.86
C ALA A 135 7.92 7.03 -8.19
N ALA A 136 7.18 7.96 -7.59
CA ALA A 136 7.76 9.09 -6.87
C ALA A 136 8.59 8.66 -5.66
N ASP A 137 8.15 7.63 -4.93
CA ASP A 137 8.91 7.04 -3.83
C ASP A 137 10.21 6.37 -4.32
N ALA A 138 10.18 5.68 -5.47
CA ALA A 138 11.38 5.10 -6.07
C ALA A 138 12.39 6.18 -6.48
N THR A 139 11.93 7.26 -7.12
CA THR A 139 12.77 8.42 -7.45
C THR A 139 13.36 9.06 -6.21
N TYR A 140 12.55 9.31 -5.17
CA TYR A 140 13.05 9.88 -3.92
C TYR A 140 14.11 8.99 -3.24
N LYS A 141 13.91 7.66 -3.23
CA LYS A 141 14.90 6.74 -2.66
C LYS A 141 16.24 6.83 -3.37
N LYS A 142 16.20 6.87 -4.71
CA LYS A 142 17.40 7.00 -5.54
C LYS A 142 18.11 8.34 -5.35
N ASP A 143 17.35 9.43 -5.35
CA ASP A 143 17.92 10.77 -5.48
C ASP A 143 18.15 11.47 -4.13
N CYS A 144 17.47 11.04 -3.07
CA CYS A 144 17.42 11.76 -1.80
C CYS A 144 17.67 10.90 -0.55
N ALA A 145 17.00 9.75 -0.40
CA ALA A 145 16.83 9.10 0.91
C ALA A 145 18.13 8.77 1.66
N ASP A 146 19.16 8.30 0.94
CA ASP A 146 20.45 7.92 1.52
C ASP A 146 21.60 8.89 1.15
N ARG A 147 21.24 10.08 0.64
CA ARG A 147 22.24 11.07 0.21
C ARG A 147 22.72 11.92 1.38
N ARG A 148 24.05 12.05 1.46
CA ARG A 148 24.72 12.90 2.44
C ARG A 148 24.51 14.37 2.09
N PHE A 149 24.32 15.22 3.10
CA PHE A 149 24.15 16.67 2.96
C PHE A 149 24.94 17.41 4.05
N ASP A 150 25.10 18.72 3.89
CA ASP A 150 25.67 19.59 4.93
C ASP A 150 24.56 20.07 5.89
N GLU A 151 24.73 19.85 7.18
CA GLU A 151 23.79 20.30 8.23
C GLU A 151 23.60 21.82 8.22
N LYS A 152 24.61 22.59 7.82
CA LYS A 152 24.49 24.05 7.68
C LYS A 152 23.52 24.43 6.57
N ASP A 153 23.52 23.70 5.47
CA ASP A 153 22.60 23.92 4.35
C ASP A 153 21.17 23.56 4.78
N GLU A 154 20.99 22.47 5.52
CA GLU A 154 19.69 22.09 6.07
C GLU A 154 19.13 23.19 7.00
N LEU A 155 19.95 23.70 7.93
CA LEU A 155 19.56 24.78 8.83
C LEU A 155 19.27 26.08 8.09
N ALA A 156 20.02 26.39 7.03
CA ALA A 156 19.76 27.57 6.19
C ALA A 156 18.41 27.45 5.48
N ILE A 157 18.12 26.29 4.88
CA ILE A 157 16.84 26.02 4.20
C ILE A 157 15.67 26.10 5.18
N LYS A 158 15.80 25.49 6.36
CA LYS A 158 14.77 25.55 7.42
C LYS A 158 14.49 26.97 7.91
N LYS A 159 15.46 27.87 7.81
CA LYS A 159 15.33 29.30 8.14
C LYS A 159 14.87 30.16 6.94
N GLY A 160 14.56 29.55 5.80
CA GLY A 160 14.11 30.24 4.59
C GLY A 160 15.22 30.95 3.80
N LYS A 161 16.48 30.51 3.94
CA LYS A 161 17.66 31.11 3.30
C LYS A 161 18.22 30.29 2.12
#